data_AF-A0AA90TNU6-F1
#
_entry.id   AF-A0AA90TNU6-F1
#
_cell.length_a   1.000
_cell.length_b   1.000
_cell.length_c   1.000
_cell.angle_alpha   90.00
_cell.angle_beta   90.00
_cell.angle_gamma   90.00
#
_symmetry.space_group_name_H-M   'P 1'
#
loop_
_entity.id
_entity.type
_entity.pdbx_description
1 polymer ?
#
loop_
_entity_poly.entity_id
_entity_poly.type
_entity_poly.pdbx_seq_one_letter_code
_entity_poly.pdbx_strand_id
1 'polypeptide(L)'
;MLLNHKAAIEFIVDAVPIQGLNTGLVRNVHAVLMHDLLVDVASLGAIRTKVANLSGSTYIPNQVPAVLEEMFERIIVKAQHIKNPLEAAFFLWVNLAYLQPFEDGNKRVSRVAANIPLMLYNQAPLSFLDVDRDDYALAMMGVYEACDVSMAVDLFDWTYRRSQTKYKAISGSLDSPDPFRVKYREALSEAVGSVVRRRQSMANAIDSLELPAEDTPRFQQLLAQELNVLAEFNCARYRLGMKETQAWIDDGRPGQ
;
A
#
# COMPACT_ATOMS: atom_id res chain seq x y z
N MET A 1 -22.96 1.15 -5.15
CA MET A 1 -21.99 2.19 -4.72
C MET A 1 -20.98 1.70 -3.68
N LEU A 2 -21.39 1.18 -2.51
CA LEU A 2 -20.43 0.70 -1.49
C LEU A 2 -19.60 -0.50 -1.99
N LEU A 3 -20.23 -1.43 -2.72
CA LEU A 3 -19.58 -2.58 -3.36
C LEU A 3 -18.51 -2.14 -4.37
N ASN A 4 -18.80 -1.16 -5.21
CA ASN A 4 -17.83 -0.61 -6.17
C ASN A 4 -16.63 0.04 -5.48
N HIS A 5 -16.85 0.66 -4.32
CA HIS A 5 -15.76 1.23 -3.55
C HIS A 5 -14.84 0.14 -2.99
N LYS A 6 -15.41 -0.94 -2.45
CA LYS A 6 -14.65 -2.13 -2.04
C LYS A 6 -13.85 -2.71 -3.22
N ALA A 7 -14.51 -2.92 -4.36
CA ALA A 7 -13.87 -3.45 -5.57
C ALA A 7 -12.74 -2.54 -6.08
N ALA A 8 -12.91 -1.22 -5.99
CA ALA A 8 -11.87 -0.27 -6.38
C ALA A 8 -10.64 -0.33 -5.44
N ILE A 9 -10.86 -0.54 -4.15
CA ILE A 9 -9.77 -0.76 -3.19
C ILE A 9 -9.04 -2.08 -3.49
N GLU A 10 -9.78 -3.18 -3.71
CA GLU A 10 -9.19 -4.47 -4.09
C GLU A 10 -8.39 -4.35 -5.40
N PHE A 11 -8.94 -3.66 -6.40
CA PHE A 11 -8.26 -3.38 -7.65
C PHE A 11 -6.93 -2.64 -7.46
N ILE A 12 -6.88 -1.56 -6.67
CA ILE A 12 -5.62 -0.83 -6.46
C ILE A 12 -4.62 -1.63 -5.61
N VAL A 13 -5.08 -2.50 -4.70
CA VAL A 13 -4.20 -3.38 -3.92
C VAL A 13 -3.43 -4.32 -4.85
N ASP A 14 -4.09 -4.89 -5.85
CA ASP A 14 -3.46 -5.81 -6.79
C ASP A 14 -2.64 -5.08 -7.88
N ALA A 15 -3.17 -3.97 -8.40
CA ALA A 15 -2.61 -3.31 -9.57
C ALA A 15 -1.43 -2.38 -9.25
N VAL A 16 -1.45 -1.66 -8.11
CA VAL A 16 -0.44 -0.65 -7.77
C VAL A 16 0.99 -1.22 -7.68
N PRO A 17 1.24 -2.37 -7.03
CA PRO A 17 2.59 -2.95 -6.94
C PRO A 17 3.21 -3.30 -8.30
N ILE A 18 2.38 -3.58 -9.30
CA ILE A 18 2.82 -4.02 -10.63
C ILE A 18 2.92 -2.84 -11.60
N GLN A 19 1.94 -1.93 -11.58
CA GLN A 19 1.77 -0.91 -12.61
C GLN A 19 2.24 0.48 -12.20
N GLY A 20 2.41 0.72 -10.89
CA GLY A 20 2.68 2.06 -10.38
C GLY A 20 1.53 3.06 -10.62
N LEU A 21 1.76 4.32 -10.29
CA LEU A 21 0.84 5.40 -10.65
C LEU A 21 0.96 5.67 -12.15
N ASN A 22 -0.12 5.53 -12.92
CA ASN A 22 -0.16 5.91 -14.33
C ASN A 22 -1.61 6.27 -14.75
N THR A 23 -1.75 6.90 -15.93
CA THR A 23 -3.04 7.37 -16.47
C THR A 23 -4.05 6.23 -16.60
N GLY A 24 -3.62 5.07 -17.13
CA GLY A 24 -4.48 3.90 -17.31
C GLY A 24 -5.01 3.36 -15.98
N LEU A 25 -4.17 3.31 -14.95
CA LEU A 25 -4.58 2.89 -13.61
C LEU A 25 -5.69 3.80 -13.06
N VAL A 26 -5.54 5.12 -13.13
CA VAL A 26 -6.54 6.06 -12.61
C VAL A 26 -7.85 6.01 -13.40
N ARG A 27 -7.78 5.82 -14.74
CA ARG A 27 -8.98 5.58 -15.57
C ARG A 27 -9.70 4.29 -15.17
N ASN A 28 -8.96 3.23 -14.88
CA ASN A 28 -9.54 1.97 -14.41
C ASN A 28 -10.13 2.07 -13.00
N VAL A 29 -9.52 2.85 -12.10
CA VAL A 29 -10.14 3.19 -10.80
C VAL A 29 -11.52 3.82 -11.02
N HIS A 30 -11.64 4.76 -11.95
CA HIS A 30 -12.94 5.33 -12.31
C HIS A 30 -13.90 4.29 -12.88
N ALA A 31 -13.45 3.47 -13.83
CA ALA A 31 -14.29 2.42 -14.43
C ALA A 31 -14.85 1.46 -13.37
N VAL A 32 -14.04 1.02 -12.42
CA VAL A 32 -14.47 0.14 -11.32
C VAL A 32 -15.43 0.87 -10.37
N LEU A 33 -15.11 2.11 -9.98
CA LEU A 33 -15.98 2.89 -9.08
C LEU A 33 -17.36 3.17 -9.67
N MET A 34 -17.43 3.36 -10.99
CA MET A 34 -18.62 3.79 -11.72
C MET A 34 -19.33 2.67 -12.48
N HIS A 35 -18.83 1.44 -12.38
CA HIS A 35 -19.47 0.25 -12.95
C HIS A 35 -20.94 0.15 -12.49
N ASP A 36 -21.84 -0.05 -13.45
CA ASP A 36 -23.30 -0.07 -13.26
C ASP A 36 -23.92 1.20 -12.64
N LEU A 37 -23.19 2.33 -12.61
CA LEU A 37 -23.70 3.62 -12.13
C LEU A 37 -23.84 4.66 -13.24
N LEU A 38 -23.06 4.55 -14.33
CA LEU A 38 -23.22 5.42 -15.50
C LEU A 38 -24.24 4.83 -16.48
N VAL A 39 -25.04 5.72 -17.08
CA VAL A 39 -25.98 5.35 -18.14
C VAL A 39 -25.24 4.93 -19.40
N ASP A 40 -24.17 5.66 -19.74
CA ASP A 40 -23.31 5.34 -20.88
C ASP A 40 -22.07 4.57 -20.41
N VAL A 41 -22.03 3.28 -20.72
CA VAL A 41 -20.92 2.38 -20.36
C VAL A 41 -19.62 2.79 -21.07
N ALA A 42 -19.70 3.41 -22.26
CA ALA A 42 -18.52 3.88 -22.97
C ALA A 42 -17.80 5.04 -22.25
N SER A 43 -18.50 5.71 -21.33
CA SER A 43 -17.94 6.79 -20.51
C SER A 43 -17.14 6.28 -19.30
N LEU A 44 -17.10 4.96 -19.05
CA LEU A 44 -16.29 4.38 -17.98
C LEU A 44 -14.78 4.54 -18.26
N GLY A 45 -14.17 5.46 -17.53
CA GLY A 45 -12.72 5.72 -17.58
C GLY A 45 -12.32 6.63 -18.75
N ALA A 46 -13.28 7.08 -19.55
CA ALA A 46 -13.08 8.03 -20.63
C ALA A 46 -13.14 9.47 -20.13
N ILE A 47 -12.36 10.37 -20.73
CA ILE A 47 -12.50 11.80 -20.48
C ILE A 47 -13.87 12.26 -20.97
N ARG A 48 -14.58 13.02 -20.14
CA ARG A 48 -15.93 13.46 -20.47
C ARG A 48 -15.93 14.39 -21.68
N THR A 49 -16.96 14.23 -22.50
CA THR A 49 -17.29 15.15 -23.59
C THR A 49 -18.47 16.07 -23.23
N LYS A 50 -19.21 15.72 -22.18
CA LYS A 50 -20.35 16.47 -21.67
C LYS A 50 -19.92 17.48 -20.61
N VAL A 51 -20.74 18.51 -20.43
CA VAL A 51 -20.52 19.55 -19.42
C VAL A 51 -20.74 18.98 -18.03
N ALA A 52 -19.76 19.16 -17.15
CA ALA A 52 -19.91 18.87 -15.72
C ALA A 52 -20.35 20.13 -14.98
N ASN A 53 -21.42 20.01 -14.20
CA ASN A 53 -21.88 21.05 -13.27
C ASN A 53 -21.70 20.54 -11.84
N LEU A 54 -21.09 21.36 -10.99
CA LEU A 54 -20.85 21.01 -9.60
C LEU A 54 -21.95 21.59 -8.71
N SER A 55 -22.85 20.74 -8.22
CA SER A 55 -23.92 21.18 -7.32
C SER A 55 -23.35 21.82 -6.06
N GLY A 56 -23.90 22.98 -5.68
CA GLY A 56 -23.48 23.72 -4.48
C GLY A 56 -22.23 24.58 -4.65
N SER A 57 -21.75 24.78 -5.89
CA SER A 57 -20.66 25.71 -6.19
C SER A 57 -20.92 26.46 -7.49
N THR A 58 -20.37 27.68 -7.59
CA THR A 58 -20.34 28.49 -8.81
C THR A 58 -19.19 28.14 -9.75
N TYR A 59 -18.30 27.24 -9.31
CA TYR A 59 -17.17 26.76 -10.11
C TYR A 59 -17.63 26.00 -11.35
N ILE A 60 -17.10 26.41 -12.51
CA ILE A 60 -17.31 25.75 -13.80
C ILE A 60 -15.98 25.11 -14.22
N PRO A 61 -15.87 23.77 -14.20
CA PRO A 61 -14.68 23.10 -14.67
C PRO A 61 -14.40 23.36 -16.16
N ASN A 62 -13.18 23.11 -16.62
CA ASN A 62 -12.85 23.21 -18.05
C ASN A 62 -13.78 22.29 -18.87
N GLN A 63 -14.29 22.76 -20.00
CA GLN A 63 -15.28 22.04 -20.81
C GLN A 63 -14.71 21.47 -22.11
N VAL A 64 -13.43 21.73 -22.43
CA VAL A 64 -12.80 21.28 -23.67
C VAL A 64 -12.15 19.91 -23.45
N PRO A 65 -12.64 18.82 -24.08
CA PRO A 65 -12.17 17.47 -23.79
C PRO A 65 -10.68 17.25 -24.04
N ALA A 66 -10.13 17.80 -25.13
CA ALA A 66 -8.70 17.70 -25.43
C ALA A 66 -7.83 18.35 -24.34
N VAL A 67 -8.27 19.49 -23.78
CA VAL A 67 -7.56 20.17 -22.70
C VAL A 67 -7.70 19.41 -21.39
N LEU A 68 -8.88 18.84 -21.12
CA LEU A 68 -9.09 17.98 -19.95
C LEU A 68 -8.18 16.76 -19.99
N GLU A 69 -8.04 16.11 -21.15
CA GLU A 69 -7.15 14.96 -21.34
C GLU A 69 -5.69 15.34 -21.09
N GLU A 70 -5.22 16.42 -21.70
CA GLU A 70 -3.85 16.92 -21.48
C GLU A 70 -3.61 17.27 -20.00
N MET A 71 -4.52 18.00 -19.36
CA MET A 71 -4.40 18.38 -17.95
C MET A 71 -4.44 17.15 -17.03
N PHE A 72 -5.28 16.17 -17.34
CA PHE A 72 -5.37 14.92 -16.59
C PHE A 72 -4.03 14.19 -16.62
N GLU A 73 -3.46 13.99 -17.81
CA GLU A 73 -2.15 13.34 -17.97
C GLU A 73 -1.05 14.12 -17.25
N ARG A 74 -1.04 15.45 -17.36
CA ARG A 74 -0.07 16.32 -16.68
C ARG A 74 -0.16 16.23 -15.15
N ILE A 75 -1.36 16.13 -14.58
CA ILE A 75 -1.55 15.90 -13.14
C ILE A 75 -0.91 14.57 -12.75
N ILE A 76 -1.19 13.49 -13.47
CA ILE A 76 -0.64 12.17 -13.15
C ILE A 76 0.89 12.18 -13.26
N VAL A 77 1.45 12.74 -14.34
CA VAL A 77 2.90 12.88 -14.52
C VAL A 77 3.52 13.71 -13.41
N LYS A 78 2.90 14.86 -13.04
CA LYS A 78 3.41 15.68 -11.94
C LYS A 78 3.40 14.91 -10.61
N ALA A 79 2.34 14.17 -10.32
CA ALA A 79 2.24 13.35 -9.11
C ALA A 79 3.33 12.26 -9.03
N GLN A 80 3.70 11.64 -10.15
CA GLN A 80 4.80 10.67 -10.21
C GLN A 80 6.16 11.27 -9.80
N HIS A 81 6.36 12.58 -10.02
CA HIS A 81 7.62 13.26 -9.73
C HIS A 81 7.67 13.88 -8.32
N ILE A 82 6.56 13.89 -7.58
CA ILE A 82 6.53 14.34 -6.19
C ILE A 82 7.14 13.26 -5.30
N LYS A 83 8.30 13.55 -4.71
CA LYS A 83 9.08 12.58 -3.93
C LYS A 83 8.40 12.18 -2.61
N ASN A 84 7.70 13.11 -1.98
CA ASN A 84 7.00 12.84 -0.74
C ASN A 84 5.63 12.20 -1.03
N PRO A 85 5.38 10.96 -0.58
CA PRO A 85 4.12 10.26 -0.90
C PRO A 85 2.88 10.95 -0.32
N LEU A 86 3.01 11.68 0.80
CA LEU A 86 1.89 12.45 1.35
C LEU A 86 1.56 13.67 0.48
N GLU A 87 2.58 14.39 0.02
CA GLU A 87 2.39 15.52 -0.90
C GLU A 87 1.81 15.04 -2.23
N ALA A 88 2.27 13.90 -2.74
CA ALA A 88 1.72 13.29 -3.96
C ALA A 88 0.24 12.88 -3.78
N ALA A 89 -0.10 12.31 -2.62
CA ALA A 89 -1.47 11.95 -2.27
C ALA A 89 -2.40 13.17 -2.17
N PHE A 90 -1.97 14.21 -1.45
CA PHE A 90 -2.70 15.47 -1.34
C PHE A 90 -2.87 16.13 -2.72
N PHE A 91 -1.79 16.17 -3.51
CA PHE A 91 -1.81 16.71 -4.87
C PHE A 91 -2.83 15.99 -5.75
N LEU A 92 -2.84 14.66 -5.76
CA LEU A 92 -3.83 13.87 -6.52
C LEU A 92 -5.26 14.12 -6.05
N TRP A 93 -5.50 14.17 -4.74
CA TRP A 93 -6.84 14.41 -4.20
C TRP A 93 -7.40 15.75 -4.70
N VAL A 94 -6.66 16.84 -4.49
CA VAL A 94 -7.13 18.20 -4.81
C VAL A 94 -7.25 18.39 -6.31
N ASN A 95 -6.22 18.03 -7.10
CA ASN A 95 -6.18 18.37 -8.52
C ASN A 95 -7.13 17.52 -9.36
N LEU A 96 -7.32 16.23 -9.03
CA LEU A 96 -8.32 15.40 -9.73
C LEU A 96 -9.75 15.83 -9.39
N ALA A 97 -10.01 16.21 -8.13
CA ALA A 97 -11.30 16.73 -7.72
C ALA A 97 -11.61 18.07 -8.41
N TYR A 98 -10.62 18.95 -8.54
CA TYR A 98 -10.73 20.23 -9.25
C TYR A 98 -10.95 20.06 -10.76
N LEU A 99 -10.17 19.19 -11.42
CA LEU A 99 -10.24 19.01 -12.88
C LEU A 99 -11.60 18.47 -13.35
N GLN A 100 -12.23 17.60 -12.57
CA GLN A 100 -13.47 16.90 -12.94
C GLN A 100 -13.37 16.20 -14.33
N PRO A 101 -12.39 15.30 -14.56
CA PRO A 101 -12.14 14.73 -15.89
C PRO A 101 -13.21 13.77 -16.40
N PHE A 102 -14.03 13.18 -15.51
CA PHE A 102 -15.03 12.17 -15.84
C PHE A 102 -16.46 12.70 -15.72
N GLU A 103 -17.43 12.01 -16.33
CA GLU A 103 -18.85 12.44 -16.35
C GLU A 103 -19.46 12.50 -14.95
N ASP A 104 -19.10 11.56 -14.07
CA ASP A 104 -19.42 11.59 -12.63
C ASP A 104 -18.31 10.84 -11.86
N GLY A 105 -18.36 10.81 -10.53
CA GLY A 105 -17.45 10.02 -9.71
C GLY A 105 -16.11 10.69 -9.40
N ASN A 106 -15.84 11.89 -9.91
CA ASN A 106 -14.56 12.60 -9.74
C ASN A 106 -14.12 12.73 -8.27
N LYS A 107 -15.03 13.09 -7.36
CA LYS A 107 -14.75 13.17 -5.92
C LYS A 107 -14.43 11.80 -5.30
N ARG A 108 -14.97 10.71 -5.84
CA ARG A 108 -14.66 9.33 -5.39
C ARG A 108 -13.31 8.88 -5.93
N VAL A 109 -13.07 9.10 -7.23
CA VAL A 109 -11.81 8.77 -7.90
C VAL A 109 -10.64 9.48 -7.23
N SER A 110 -10.76 10.79 -6.99
CA SER A 110 -9.69 11.57 -6.34
C SER A 110 -9.30 11.04 -4.97
N ARG A 111 -10.28 10.68 -4.11
CA ARG A 111 -10.01 10.09 -2.79
C ARG A 111 -9.36 8.70 -2.87
N VAL A 112 -9.78 7.87 -3.82
CA VAL A 112 -9.17 6.53 -4.02
C VAL A 112 -7.77 6.68 -4.63
N ALA A 113 -7.60 7.52 -5.65
CA ALA A 113 -6.33 7.74 -6.32
C ALA A 113 -5.26 8.34 -5.39
N ALA A 114 -5.66 9.16 -4.40
CA ALA A 114 -4.77 9.67 -3.37
C ALA A 114 -4.09 8.55 -2.55
N ASN A 115 -4.64 7.34 -2.52
CA ASN A 115 -3.99 6.21 -1.86
C ASN A 115 -2.85 5.59 -2.67
N ILE A 116 -2.80 5.79 -3.99
CA ILE A 116 -1.82 5.12 -4.86
C ILE A 116 -0.37 5.47 -4.45
N PRO A 117 0.00 6.75 -4.26
CA PRO A 117 1.35 7.10 -3.78
C PRO A 117 1.64 6.55 -2.38
N LEU A 118 0.66 6.55 -1.48
CA LEU A 118 0.84 6.02 -0.13
C LEU A 118 1.17 4.52 -0.17
N MET A 119 0.45 3.76 -0.99
CA MET A 119 0.64 2.32 -1.16
C MET A 119 2.01 1.98 -1.79
N LEU A 120 2.45 2.74 -2.79
CA LEU A 120 3.76 2.53 -3.43
C LEU A 120 4.92 2.67 -2.43
N TYR A 121 4.74 3.47 -1.39
CA TYR A 121 5.75 3.71 -0.35
C TYR A 121 5.40 3.03 0.98
N ASN A 122 4.51 2.02 0.94
CA ASN A 122 4.08 1.21 2.09
C ASN A 122 3.63 2.07 3.30
N GLN A 123 2.96 3.19 3.02
CA GLN A 123 2.37 4.07 4.01
C GLN A 123 0.93 3.65 4.32
N ALA A 124 0.45 3.99 5.52
CA ALA A 124 -0.94 3.73 5.90
C ALA A 124 -1.92 4.37 4.88
N PRO A 125 -2.89 3.61 4.35
CA PRO A 125 -3.92 4.14 3.48
C PRO A 125 -4.74 5.25 4.14
N LEU A 126 -5.04 6.31 3.37
CA LEU A 126 -5.91 7.42 3.71
C LEU A 126 -7.38 7.00 3.62
N SER A 127 -8.15 7.30 4.67
CA SER A 127 -9.59 7.06 4.74
C SER A 127 -10.36 8.30 5.17
N PHE A 128 -11.33 8.71 4.33
CA PHE A 128 -12.25 9.81 4.62
C PHE A 128 -13.51 9.35 5.40
N LEU A 129 -13.52 8.14 5.95
CA LEU A 129 -14.70 7.55 6.59
C LEU A 129 -15.21 8.38 7.78
N ASP A 130 -14.32 9.00 8.55
CA ASP A 130 -14.67 9.79 9.73
C ASP A 130 -14.71 11.30 9.46
N VAL A 131 -14.58 11.72 8.21
CA VAL A 131 -14.64 13.12 7.83
C VAL A 131 -16.09 13.55 7.75
N ASP A 132 -16.44 14.65 8.42
CA ASP A 132 -17.77 15.25 8.27
C ASP A 132 -18.00 15.75 6.84
N ARG A 133 -19.23 15.62 6.36
CA ARG A 133 -19.57 16.01 4.99
C ARG A 133 -19.44 17.51 4.78
N ASP A 134 -19.77 18.31 5.79
CA ASP A 134 -19.73 19.76 5.73
C ASP A 134 -18.27 20.25 5.75
N ASP A 135 -17.41 19.64 6.57
CA ASP A 135 -15.97 19.92 6.57
C ASP A 135 -15.34 19.60 5.21
N TYR A 136 -15.66 18.45 4.62
CA TYR A 136 -15.21 18.10 3.28
C TYR A 136 -15.72 19.08 2.22
N ALA A 137 -17.00 19.45 2.30
CA ALA A 137 -17.61 20.38 1.37
C ALA A 137 -16.91 21.75 1.44
N LEU A 138 -16.71 22.27 2.66
CA LEU A 138 -16.07 23.55 2.90
C LEU A 138 -14.62 23.57 2.42
N ALA A 139 -13.84 22.53 2.73
CA ALA A 139 -12.48 22.38 2.24
C ALA A 139 -12.40 22.40 0.71
N MET A 140 -13.30 21.67 0.05
CA MET A 140 -13.34 21.65 -1.41
C MET A 140 -13.90 22.93 -2.02
N MET A 141 -14.81 23.65 -1.36
CA MET A 141 -15.30 24.96 -1.84
C MET A 141 -14.17 25.98 -1.88
N GLY A 142 -13.28 26.02 -0.87
CA GLY A 142 -12.09 26.87 -0.90
C GLY A 142 -11.23 26.61 -2.13
N VAL A 143 -11.04 25.33 -2.49
CA VAL A 143 -10.31 24.93 -3.70
C VAL A 143 -11.05 25.37 -4.97
N TYR A 144 -12.35 25.09 -5.07
CA TYR A 144 -13.12 25.33 -6.29
C TYR A 144 -13.32 26.82 -6.59
N GLU A 145 -13.61 27.63 -5.57
CA GLU A 145 -14.07 29.02 -5.76
C GLU A 145 -12.99 30.05 -5.47
N ALA A 146 -12.03 29.73 -4.61
CA ALA A 146 -10.97 30.67 -4.20
C ALA A 146 -9.56 30.23 -4.62
N CYS A 147 -9.42 29.02 -5.21
CA CYS A 147 -8.11 28.39 -5.43
C CYS A 147 -7.26 28.33 -4.14
N ASP A 148 -7.91 28.32 -2.98
CA ASP A 148 -7.28 28.28 -1.67
C ASP A 148 -7.33 26.85 -1.12
N VAL A 149 -6.16 26.26 -0.92
CA VAL A 149 -6.01 24.89 -0.45
C VAL A 149 -5.88 24.79 1.07
N SER A 150 -5.85 25.91 1.80
CA SER A 150 -5.52 25.93 3.24
C SER A 150 -6.43 24.99 4.05
N MET A 151 -7.74 25.08 3.85
CA MET A 151 -8.70 24.21 4.53
C MET A 151 -8.58 22.74 4.10
N ALA A 152 -8.22 22.48 2.84
CA ALA A 152 -7.95 21.13 2.37
C ALA A 152 -6.68 20.56 3.02
N VAL A 153 -5.64 21.36 3.25
CA VAL A 153 -4.44 20.94 3.98
C VAL A 153 -4.79 20.54 5.40
N ASP A 154 -5.54 21.38 6.13
CA ASP A 154 -5.95 21.10 7.51
C ASP A 154 -6.78 19.81 7.59
N LEU A 155 -7.75 19.65 6.68
CA LEU A 155 -8.56 18.45 6.61
C LEU A 155 -7.71 17.21 6.27
N PHE A 156 -6.74 17.33 5.35
CA PHE A 156 -5.86 16.22 4.98
C PHE A 156 -4.97 15.78 6.14
N ASP A 157 -4.32 16.71 6.84
CA ASP A 157 -3.47 16.39 8.00
C ASP A 157 -4.28 15.68 9.09
N TRP A 158 -5.45 16.22 9.44
CA TRP A 158 -6.34 15.59 10.41
C TRP A 158 -6.76 14.18 9.98
N THR A 159 -7.22 14.03 8.73
CA THR A 159 -7.70 12.75 8.18
C THR A 159 -6.58 11.71 8.14
N TYR A 160 -5.37 12.13 7.78
CA TYR A 160 -4.24 11.23 7.64
C TYR A 160 -3.72 10.76 9.01
N ARG A 161 -3.59 11.65 10.01
CA ARG A 161 -3.24 11.27 11.39
C ARG A 161 -4.22 10.26 11.97
N ARG A 162 -5.50 10.45 11.69
CA ARG A 162 -6.55 9.51 12.12
C ARG A 162 -6.42 8.15 11.42
N SER A 163 -6.15 8.16 10.12
CA SER A 163 -5.90 6.93 9.34
C SER A 163 -4.69 6.16 9.90
N GLN A 164 -3.58 6.83 10.17
CA GLN A 164 -2.40 6.23 10.80
C GLN A 164 -2.72 5.61 12.17
N THR A 165 -3.49 6.31 13.00
CA THR A 165 -3.89 5.80 14.33
C THR A 165 -4.69 4.50 14.23
N LYS A 166 -5.65 4.44 13.30
CA LYS A 166 -6.44 3.22 13.04
C LYS A 166 -5.57 2.07 12.54
N TYR A 167 -4.71 2.33 11.56
CA TYR A 167 -3.81 1.31 11.03
C TYR A 167 -2.80 0.82 12.07
N LYS A 168 -2.31 1.68 12.96
CA LYS A 168 -1.44 1.27 14.07
C LYS A 168 -2.16 0.34 15.04
N ALA A 169 -3.44 0.62 15.36
CA ALA A 169 -4.23 -0.26 16.23
C ALA A 169 -4.44 -1.65 15.60
N ILE A 170 -4.71 -1.70 14.28
CA ILE A 170 -4.87 -2.96 13.54
C ILE A 170 -3.52 -3.69 13.41
N SER A 171 -2.44 -2.99 13.08
CA SER A 171 -1.11 -3.59 12.97
C SER A 171 -0.57 -4.08 14.31
N GLY A 172 -0.95 -3.46 15.43
CA GLY A 172 -0.61 -3.96 16.76
C GLY A 172 -1.36 -5.25 17.14
N SER A 173 -2.45 -5.58 16.43
CA SER A 173 -3.20 -6.83 16.58
C SER A 173 -2.74 -7.95 15.64
N LEU A 174 -1.93 -7.63 14.62
CA LEU A 174 -1.19 -8.61 13.82
C LEU A 174 0.10 -8.92 14.58
N ASP A 175 0.37 -10.21 14.84
CA ASP A 175 1.55 -10.64 15.62
C ASP A 175 2.81 -9.92 15.14
N SER A 176 3.33 -9.02 15.99
CA SER A 176 4.57 -8.32 15.70
C SER A 176 5.69 -9.37 15.59
N PRO A 177 6.64 -9.24 14.63
CA PRO A 177 7.73 -10.20 14.50
C PRO A 177 8.43 -10.35 15.85
N ASP A 178 8.60 -11.59 16.35
CA ASP A 178 9.25 -11.85 17.64
C ASP A 178 10.58 -11.05 17.73
N PRO A 179 10.70 -10.07 18.64
CA PRO A 179 11.89 -9.23 18.74
C PRO A 179 13.18 -10.03 18.87
N PHE A 180 13.11 -11.22 19.49
CA PHE A 180 14.24 -12.13 19.63
C PHE A 180 14.67 -12.73 18.28
N ARG A 181 13.71 -13.11 17.43
CA ARG A 181 13.98 -13.55 16.04
C ARG A 181 14.56 -12.44 15.19
N VAL A 182 14.12 -11.20 15.40
CA VAL A 182 14.66 -10.04 14.69
C VAL A 182 16.11 -9.78 15.11
N LYS A 183 16.38 -9.76 16.43
CA LYS A 183 17.73 -9.57 17.00
C LYS A 183 18.74 -10.60 16.46
N TYR A 184 18.34 -11.87 16.37
CA TYR A 184 19.22 -12.98 16.04
C TYR A 184 19.05 -13.56 14.63
N ARG A 185 18.47 -12.80 13.69
CA ARG A 185 18.16 -13.28 12.33
C ARG A 185 19.38 -13.85 11.59
N GLU A 186 20.49 -13.11 11.55
CA GLU A 186 21.69 -13.54 10.83
C GLU A 186 22.34 -14.74 11.53
N ALA A 187 22.45 -14.71 12.86
CA ALA A 187 22.96 -15.82 13.67
C ALA A 187 22.13 -17.11 13.48
N LEU A 188 20.79 -16.98 13.41
CA LEU A 188 19.90 -18.10 13.13
C LEU A 188 20.12 -18.67 11.73
N SER A 189 20.29 -17.80 10.71
CA SER A 189 20.59 -18.25 9.35
C SER A 189 21.94 -18.96 9.27
N GLU A 190 22.93 -18.50 10.02
CA GLU A 190 24.25 -19.14 10.10
C GLU A 190 24.18 -20.48 10.82
N ALA A 191 23.51 -20.57 11.98
CA ALA A 191 23.35 -21.82 12.72
C ALA A 191 22.61 -22.89 11.90
N VAL A 192 21.48 -22.54 11.26
CA VAL A 192 20.76 -23.47 10.38
C VAL A 192 21.64 -23.88 9.20
N GLY A 193 22.40 -22.95 8.63
CA GLY A 193 23.38 -23.26 7.59
C GLY A 193 24.47 -24.23 8.05
N SER A 194 25.01 -24.07 9.25
CA SER A 194 26.03 -24.95 9.83
C SER A 194 25.50 -26.36 10.09
N VAL A 195 24.28 -26.50 10.62
CA VAL A 195 23.66 -27.82 10.83
C VAL A 195 23.38 -28.51 9.50
N VAL A 196 22.79 -27.81 8.53
CA VAL A 196 22.40 -28.40 7.25
C VAL A 196 23.61 -28.65 6.35
N ARG A 197 24.43 -27.64 6.06
CA ARG A 197 25.56 -27.77 5.10
C ARG A 197 26.72 -28.57 5.65
N ARG A 198 27.06 -28.36 6.93
CA ARG A 198 28.27 -28.92 7.56
C ARG A 198 28.00 -30.12 8.46
N ARG A 199 26.72 -30.55 8.60
CA ARG A 199 26.31 -31.67 9.47
C ARG A 199 26.78 -31.51 10.91
N GLN A 200 26.91 -30.26 11.38
CA GLN A 200 27.31 -29.97 12.75
C GLN A 200 26.14 -30.20 13.71
N SER A 201 26.45 -30.56 14.96
CA SER A 201 25.45 -30.57 16.03
C SER A 201 24.97 -29.14 16.33
N MET A 202 23.72 -29.00 16.77
CA MET A 202 23.20 -27.71 17.22
C MET A 202 24.09 -27.06 18.28
N ALA A 203 24.65 -27.84 19.21
CA ALA A 203 25.55 -27.33 20.25
C ALA A 203 26.77 -26.63 19.63
N ASN A 204 27.46 -27.28 18.69
CA ASN A 204 28.63 -26.71 18.04
C ASN A 204 28.27 -25.49 17.16
N ALA A 205 27.10 -25.50 16.53
CA ALA A 205 26.62 -24.37 15.74
C ALA A 205 26.33 -23.16 16.63
N ILE A 206 25.78 -23.37 17.83
CA ILE A 206 25.50 -22.30 18.81
C ILE A 206 26.80 -21.77 19.43
N ASP A 207 27.73 -22.65 19.80
CA ASP A 207 29.01 -22.26 20.41
C ASP A 207 29.82 -21.34 19.50
N SER A 208 29.72 -21.52 18.17
CA SER A 208 30.40 -20.68 17.18
C SER A 208 29.87 -19.24 17.06
N LEU A 209 28.69 -18.95 17.62
CA LEU A 209 28.01 -17.65 17.50
C LEU A 209 28.32 -16.69 18.66
N GLU A 210 29.05 -17.15 19.69
CA GLU A 210 29.43 -16.34 20.88
C GLU A 210 28.24 -15.56 21.49
N LEU A 211 27.07 -16.21 21.58
CA LEU A 211 25.85 -15.59 22.10
C LEU A 211 25.97 -15.27 23.60
N PRO A 212 25.32 -14.19 24.09
CA PRO A 212 25.22 -13.92 25.52
C PRO A 212 24.62 -15.12 26.26
N ALA A 213 25.21 -15.50 27.40
CA ALA A 213 24.78 -16.68 28.17
C ALA A 213 23.30 -16.65 28.58
N GLU A 214 22.72 -15.46 28.71
CA GLU A 214 21.30 -15.23 29.00
C GLU A 214 20.36 -15.60 27.82
N ASP A 215 20.84 -15.48 26.59
CA ASP A 215 20.04 -15.67 25.37
C ASP A 215 20.22 -17.08 24.77
N THR A 216 21.31 -17.78 25.11
CA THR A 216 21.64 -19.13 24.59
C THR A 216 20.50 -20.15 24.75
N PRO A 217 19.81 -20.30 25.90
CA PRO A 217 18.75 -21.30 26.05
C PRO A 217 17.56 -21.04 25.13
N ARG A 218 17.17 -19.78 24.98
CA ARG A 218 16.06 -19.37 24.11
C ARG A 218 16.44 -19.52 22.63
N PHE A 219 17.67 -19.20 22.26
CA PHE A 219 18.18 -19.39 20.90
C PHE A 219 18.25 -20.87 20.53
N GLN A 220 18.66 -21.75 21.47
CA GLN A 220 18.67 -23.19 21.24
C GLN A 220 17.28 -23.74 20.94
N GLN A 221 16.26 -23.32 21.69
CA GLN A 221 14.86 -23.70 21.43
C GLN A 221 14.39 -23.19 20.07
N LEU A 222 14.72 -21.95 19.71
CA LEU A 222 14.38 -21.37 18.42
C LEU A 222 15.03 -22.14 17.26
N LEU A 223 16.32 -22.46 17.36
CA LEU A 223 17.05 -23.22 16.35
C LEU A 223 16.44 -24.62 16.17
N ALA A 224 16.15 -25.31 17.27
CA ALA A 224 15.53 -26.64 17.24
C ALA A 224 14.15 -26.61 16.56
N GLN A 225 13.32 -25.60 16.87
CA GLN A 225 12.03 -25.41 16.21
C GLN A 225 12.19 -25.18 14.70
N GLU A 226 13.12 -24.33 14.30
CA GLU A 226 13.34 -24.01 12.88
C GLU A 226 13.86 -25.21 12.09
N LEU A 227 14.81 -25.96 12.65
CA LEU A 227 15.28 -27.21 12.07
C LEU A 227 14.16 -28.24 11.98
N ASN A 228 13.21 -28.26 12.92
CA ASN A 228 12.07 -29.17 12.90
C ASN A 228 11.06 -28.83 11.79
N VAL A 229 10.85 -27.55 11.47
CA VAL A 229 9.92 -27.14 10.40
C VAL A 229 10.61 -26.92 9.05
N LEU A 230 11.93 -27.07 8.98
CA LEU A 230 12.69 -26.89 7.74
C LEU A 230 12.28 -27.95 6.70
N ALA A 231 12.04 -27.47 5.48
CA ALA A 231 11.60 -28.26 4.34
C ALA A 231 12.14 -27.65 3.03
N GLU A 232 12.09 -28.42 1.94
CA GLU A 232 12.53 -28.00 0.61
C GLU A 232 11.89 -26.65 0.19
N PHE A 233 10.59 -26.51 0.39
CA PHE A 233 9.81 -25.33 -0.04
C PHE A 233 10.00 -24.08 0.84
N ASN A 234 10.75 -24.17 1.94
CA ASN A 234 10.89 -23.06 2.88
C ASN A 234 12.34 -22.76 3.31
N CYS A 235 13.32 -23.45 2.71
CA CYS A 235 14.75 -23.39 3.04
C CYS A 235 15.47 -22.12 2.58
N ALA A 236 14.94 -21.44 1.55
CA ALA A 236 15.53 -20.23 0.97
C ALA A 236 15.70 -19.10 2.00
N ARG A 237 14.88 -19.07 3.06
CA ARG A 237 14.98 -18.09 4.17
C ARG A 237 16.30 -18.15 4.93
N TYR A 238 17.02 -19.28 4.83
CA TYR A 238 18.35 -19.48 5.40
C TYR A 238 19.46 -19.56 4.36
N ARG A 239 19.18 -19.12 3.13
CA ARG A 239 20.10 -19.17 1.98
C ARG A 239 20.56 -20.61 1.67
N LEU A 240 19.71 -21.60 1.93
CA LEU A 240 19.96 -23.02 1.64
C LEU A 240 19.40 -23.41 0.27
N GLY A 241 20.02 -24.42 -0.36
CA GLY A 241 19.52 -25.02 -1.59
C GLY A 241 18.47 -26.10 -1.32
N MET A 242 17.50 -26.23 -2.22
CA MET A 242 16.43 -27.24 -2.15
C MET A 242 16.98 -28.68 -2.05
N LYS A 243 17.87 -29.06 -2.99
CA LYS A 243 18.48 -30.40 -3.03
C LYS A 243 19.30 -30.73 -1.78
N GLU A 244 20.06 -29.76 -1.28
CA GLU A 244 20.88 -29.91 -0.07
C GLU A 244 20.00 -30.10 1.18
N THR A 245 18.93 -29.32 1.28
CA THR A 245 17.97 -29.43 2.39
C THR A 245 17.23 -30.77 2.33
N GLN A 246 16.81 -31.22 1.15
CA GLN A 246 16.15 -32.51 1.00
C GLN A 246 17.08 -33.67 1.38
N ALA A 247 18.34 -33.65 0.94
CA ALA A 247 19.33 -34.64 1.34
C ALA A 247 19.55 -34.67 2.86
N TRP A 248 19.58 -33.51 3.53
CA TRP A 248 19.64 -33.44 5.00
C TRP A 248 18.42 -34.08 5.68
N ILE A 249 17.23 -33.88 5.13
CA ILE A 249 15.99 -34.47 5.65
C ILE A 249 16.00 -35.99 5.44
N ASP A 250 16.41 -36.46 4.26
CA ASP A 250 16.48 -37.87 3.89
C ASP A 250 17.50 -38.64 4.76
N ASP A 251 18.58 -37.98 5.17
CA ASP A 251 19.57 -38.50 6.13
C ASP A 251 19.04 -38.56 7.58
N GLY A 252 17.78 -38.21 7.83
CA GLY A 252 17.18 -38.23 9.16
C GLY A 252 17.50 -37.00 10.02
N ARG A 253 17.78 -35.85 9.40
CA ARG A 253 18.06 -34.56 10.07
C ARG A 253 19.23 -34.62 11.04
N PRO A 254 20.41 -35.07 10.60
CA PRO A 254 21.60 -35.19 11.45
C PRO A 254 21.99 -33.84 12.07
N GLY A 255 22.33 -33.86 13.35
CA GLY A 255 22.77 -32.69 14.12
C GLY A 255 21.65 -31.90 14.79
N GLN A 256 20.37 -32.25 14.55
CA GLN A 256 19.20 -31.77 15.28
C GLN A 256 19.11 -32.34 16.70
#